data_AF-A0AA95J9K2-F1
#
_entry.id   AF-A0AA95J9K2-F1
#
_cell.length_a   1.000
_cell.length_b   1.000
_cell.length_c   1.000
_cell.angle_alpha   90.00
_cell.angle_beta   90.00
_cell.angle_gamma   90.00
#
_symmetry.space_group_name_H-M   'P 1'
#
loop_
_entity.id
_entity.type
_entity.pdbx_description
1 polymer ?
#
loop_
_entity_poly.entity_id
_entity_poly.type
_entity_poly.pdbx_seq_one_letter_code
_entity_poly.pdbx_strand_id
1 'polypeptide(L)'
;DDDNESVVNPYVKLLVSTIDEAASLVHETRIRVRPPKKYPTPYGGRLVWTLPGKTKMIAHLKNKEKIRHRKRWSQVMYMYYLLGHRLMELPIPVDRKAVIAQNTYLLTLDGDIDFQPHAVHLLVHLMKKNPNLGAACGRIHPVGSGPMVWYQMFEYAIGHWLQKATEHMIGCVLCSPGCFSLFRGKALMDDNVMAKYTTRSDEARHYVQYDQGEDRWLCTLLLQRGYRVEYSAASDAYTHCPEGFNEFYQQRRRWVPSTMANIMDLLADYKKTIKMNNNISLPYIGYQILLMGGTILGPGTIFLMLVGAFVVAFHIDNWTSFQYNIIPILIFMFICFVCKPNIQLFAAQVISAVYGLVMMAVLVGIMLQIEEDGPFAPSSLFFFVVALEMIIAALLHPQELNCLPCG
;
A
#
# COMPACT_ATOMS: atom_id res chain seq x y z
N ASP A 1 -29.53 20.79 -28.73
CA ASP A 1 -30.18 19.88 -27.76
C ASP A 1 -29.56 18.51 -27.97
N ASP A 2 -28.50 18.09 -27.27
CA ASP A 2 -28.53 17.79 -25.83
C ASP A 2 -27.11 17.65 -25.21
N ASP A 3 -26.23 18.65 -25.37
CA ASP A 3 -24.86 18.64 -24.77
C ASP A 3 -24.84 18.79 -23.22
N ASN A 4 -26.02 18.79 -22.58
CA ASN A 4 -26.18 18.94 -21.13
C ASN A 4 -26.65 17.67 -20.40
N GLU A 5 -26.89 16.55 -21.10
CA GLU A 5 -27.23 15.30 -20.42
C GLU A 5 -25.99 14.68 -19.75
N SER A 6 -25.95 14.73 -18.42
CA SER A 6 -24.94 14.03 -17.63
C SER A 6 -25.13 12.51 -17.76
N VAL A 7 -24.42 11.88 -18.70
CA VAL A 7 -24.51 10.43 -18.94
C VAL A 7 -23.72 9.64 -17.90
N VAL A 8 -24.30 8.56 -17.38
CA VAL A 8 -23.59 7.62 -16.51
C VAL A 8 -22.50 6.85 -17.27
N ASN A 9 -21.33 6.70 -16.66
CA ASN A 9 -20.22 6.00 -17.30
C ASN A 9 -20.52 4.50 -17.50
N PRO A 10 -19.77 3.80 -18.37
CA PRO A 10 -19.98 2.38 -18.65
C PRO A 10 -19.87 1.49 -17.40
N TYR A 11 -19.01 1.83 -16.44
CA TYR A 11 -18.83 1.06 -15.20
C TYR A 11 -20.08 1.06 -14.31
N VAL A 12 -20.84 2.16 -14.28
CA VAL A 12 -22.12 2.20 -13.55
C VAL A 12 -23.14 1.30 -14.23
N LYS A 13 -23.17 1.26 -15.56
CA LYS A 13 -24.06 0.36 -16.31
C LYS A 13 -23.69 -1.10 -16.04
N LEU A 14 -22.39 -1.42 -16.08
CA LEU A 14 -21.86 -2.74 -15.74
C LEU A 14 -22.25 -3.17 -14.32
N LEU A 15 -22.02 -2.30 -13.33
CA LEU A 15 -22.41 -2.56 -11.93
C LEU A 15 -23.90 -2.89 -11.80
N VAL A 16 -24.77 -2.13 -12.48
CA VAL A 16 -26.22 -2.37 -12.41
C VAL A 16 -26.58 -3.70 -13.06
N SER A 17 -25.92 -4.08 -14.16
CA SER A 17 -26.19 -5.36 -14.84
C SER A 17 -25.66 -6.59 -14.10
N THR A 18 -24.58 -6.47 -13.32
CA THR A 18 -23.93 -7.61 -12.67
C THR A 18 -24.46 -7.93 -11.27
N ILE A 19 -25.26 -7.07 -10.65
CA ILE A 19 -25.75 -7.29 -9.27
C ILE A 19 -26.61 -8.56 -9.14
N ASP A 20 -27.44 -8.88 -10.13
CA ASP A 20 -28.28 -10.10 -10.10
C ASP A 20 -27.42 -11.36 -10.19
N GLU A 21 -26.39 -11.33 -11.05
CA GLU A 21 -25.42 -12.42 -11.20
C GLU A 21 -24.59 -12.60 -9.92
N ALA A 22 -24.01 -11.52 -9.40
CA ALA A 22 -23.25 -11.54 -8.16
C ALA A 22 -24.08 -12.04 -6.97
N ALA A 23 -25.33 -11.59 -6.84
CA ALA A 23 -26.22 -12.09 -5.79
C ALA A 23 -26.54 -13.58 -5.97
N SER A 24 -26.70 -14.04 -7.21
CA SER A 24 -26.97 -15.45 -7.48
C SER A 24 -25.78 -16.35 -7.14
N LEU A 25 -24.56 -15.90 -7.43
CA LEU A 25 -23.33 -16.60 -7.10
C LEU A 25 -23.13 -16.70 -5.58
N VAL A 26 -23.29 -15.60 -4.85
CA VAL A 26 -23.08 -15.56 -3.39
C VAL A 26 -24.07 -16.46 -2.63
N HIS A 27 -25.29 -16.58 -3.14
CA HIS A 27 -26.34 -17.38 -2.49
C HIS A 27 -26.54 -18.76 -3.12
N GLU A 28 -25.70 -19.15 -4.08
CA GLU A 28 -25.75 -20.44 -4.79
C GLU A 28 -27.13 -20.79 -5.35
N THR A 29 -27.92 -19.77 -5.72
CA THR A 29 -29.28 -19.91 -6.20
C THR A 29 -29.64 -18.73 -7.10
N ARG A 30 -30.63 -18.90 -7.98
CA ARG A 30 -31.00 -17.83 -8.91
C ARG A 30 -31.73 -16.71 -8.16
N ILE A 31 -31.05 -15.59 -7.95
CA ILE A 31 -31.58 -14.41 -7.28
C ILE A 31 -31.79 -13.28 -8.28
N ARG A 32 -32.94 -12.62 -8.15
CA ARG A 32 -33.22 -11.38 -8.88
C ARG A 32 -33.39 -10.24 -7.88
N VAL A 33 -32.45 -9.30 -7.90
CA VAL A 33 -32.45 -8.13 -7.04
C VAL A 33 -33.34 -7.05 -7.68
N ARG A 34 -34.10 -6.34 -6.86
CA ARG A 34 -34.91 -5.22 -7.37
C ARG A 34 -33.98 -4.11 -7.87
N PRO A 35 -34.34 -3.40 -8.96
CA PRO A 35 -33.58 -2.25 -9.42
C PRO A 35 -33.35 -1.21 -8.31
N PRO A 36 -32.21 -0.50 -8.33
CA PRO A 36 -31.90 0.46 -7.28
C PRO A 36 -32.86 1.63 -7.28
N LYS A 37 -33.17 2.13 -6.09
CA LYS A 37 -33.75 3.47 -5.95
C LYS A 37 -32.67 4.51 -6.25
N LYS A 38 -32.99 5.45 -7.14
CA LYS A 38 -32.09 6.51 -7.58
C LYS A 38 -32.41 7.79 -6.80
N TYR A 39 -31.38 8.45 -6.27
CA TYR A 39 -31.52 9.71 -5.55
C TYR A 39 -30.52 10.73 -6.13
N PRO A 40 -30.95 11.95 -6.48
CA PRO A 40 -30.02 13.03 -6.75
C PRO A 40 -29.28 13.40 -5.46
N THR A 41 -28.00 13.76 -5.58
CA THR A 41 -27.18 14.21 -4.45
C THR A 41 -26.38 15.46 -4.84
N PRO A 42 -25.96 16.29 -3.87
CA PRO A 42 -25.15 17.48 -4.18
C PRO A 42 -23.87 17.18 -4.96
N TYR A 43 -23.29 15.99 -4.77
CA TYR A 43 -22.07 15.52 -5.42
C TYR A 43 -22.30 14.67 -6.67
N GLY A 44 -23.55 14.44 -7.11
CA GLY A 44 -23.88 13.60 -8.25
C GLY A 44 -25.19 12.84 -8.04
N GLY A 45 -25.09 11.53 -7.80
CA GLY A 45 -26.24 10.67 -7.53
C GLY A 45 -25.94 9.56 -6.53
N ARG A 46 -26.98 8.84 -6.14
CA ARG A 46 -26.88 7.68 -5.25
C ARG A 46 -27.84 6.59 -5.69
N LEU A 47 -27.34 5.37 -5.76
CA LEU A 47 -28.11 4.16 -6.03
C LEU A 47 -28.24 3.35 -4.74
N VAL A 48 -29.45 2.95 -4.40
CA VAL A 48 -29.75 2.18 -3.18
C VAL A 48 -30.46 0.89 -3.53
N TRP A 49 -29.79 -0.24 -3.28
CA TRP A 49 -30.37 -1.57 -3.38
C TRP A 49 -30.77 -2.08 -1.99
N THR A 50 -31.72 -3.02 -1.99
CA THR A 50 -32.01 -3.87 -0.83
C THR A 50 -31.69 -5.29 -1.25
N LEU A 51 -30.56 -5.79 -0.78
CA LEU A 51 -30.07 -7.14 -1.05
C LEU A 51 -30.86 -8.17 -0.21
N PRO A 52 -30.74 -9.48 -0.50
CA PRO A 52 -31.25 -10.53 0.36
C PRO A 52 -30.83 -10.33 1.83
N GLY A 53 -31.70 -10.69 2.77
CA GLY A 53 -31.48 -10.43 4.20
C GLY A 53 -31.72 -8.97 4.63
N LYS A 54 -32.34 -8.13 3.77
CA LYS A 54 -32.63 -6.70 4.00
C LYS A 54 -31.38 -5.81 4.09
N THR A 55 -30.21 -6.33 3.73
CA THR A 55 -28.95 -5.57 3.70
C THR A 55 -29.04 -4.44 2.67
N LYS A 56 -28.60 -3.24 3.05
CA LYS A 56 -28.57 -2.08 2.16
C LYS A 56 -27.21 -1.97 1.50
N MET A 57 -27.19 -1.99 0.18
CA MET A 57 -26.03 -1.60 -0.62
C MET A 57 -26.29 -0.21 -1.17
N ILE A 58 -25.35 0.71 -0.94
CA ILE A 58 -25.47 2.11 -1.33
C ILE A 58 -24.24 2.47 -2.18
N ALA A 59 -24.45 2.75 -3.46
CA ALA A 59 -23.38 3.26 -4.32
C ALA A 59 -23.55 4.77 -4.51
N HIS A 60 -22.50 5.52 -4.18
CA HIS A 60 -22.43 6.96 -4.39
C HIS A 60 -21.79 7.26 -5.75
N LEU A 61 -22.56 7.83 -6.67
CA LEU A 61 -22.12 8.24 -8.00
C LEU A 61 -21.60 9.67 -7.93
N LYS A 62 -20.31 9.82 -8.21
CA LYS A 62 -19.61 11.10 -8.06
C LYS A 62 -19.51 11.81 -9.40
N ASN A 63 -19.99 13.05 -9.47
CA ASN A 63 -19.77 13.92 -10.62
C ASN A 63 -18.40 14.61 -10.48
N LYS A 64 -17.54 14.38 -11.48
CA LYS A 64 -16.20 14.96 -11.61
C LYS A 64 -16.15 16.48 -11.50
N GLU A 65 -17.15 17.18 -12.01
CA GLU A 65 -17.21 18.64 -12.01
C GLU A 65 -17.61 19.20 -10.64
N LYS A 66 -18.24 18.38 -9.79
CA LYS A 66 -18.76 18.80 -8.48
C LYS A 66 -17.85 18.43 -7.32
N ILE A 67 -16.98 17.44 -7.49
CA ILE A 67 -16.13 16.94 -6.41
C ILE A 67 -14.67 16.85 -6.80
N ARG A 68 -13.80 16.90 -5.78
CA ARG A 68 -12.37 16.68 -5.98
C ARG A 68 -12.11 15.23 -6.42
N HIS A 69 -11.24 15.10 -7.41
CA HIS A 69 -10.79 13.84 -7.96
C HIS A 69 -9.73 13.18 -7.09
N ARG A 70 -9.51 11.86 -7.26
CA ARG A 70 -8.57 10.96 -6.54
C ARG A 70 -9.23 10.09 -5.45
N LYS A 71 -8.51 9.04 -5.06
CA LYS A 71 -8.92 8.05 -4.06
C LYS A 71 -9.19 8.72 -2.70
N ARG A 72 -8.25 9.53 -2.19
CA ARG A 72 -8.39 10.29 -0.94
C ARG A 72 -9.72 11.05 -0.81
N TRP A 73 -10.09 11.86 -1.80
CA TRP A 73 -11.32 12.65 -1.72
C TRP A 73 -12.60 11.82 -1.76
N SER A 74 -12.51 10.60 -2.33
CA SER A 74 -13.59 9.61 -2.23
C SER A 74 -13.72 9.11 -0.80
N GLN A 75 -12.60 8.76 -0.14
CA GLN A 75 -12.58 8.35 1.26
C GLN A 75 -13.10 9.46 2.17
N VAL A 76 -12.65 10.70 1.99
CA VAL A 76 -13.15 11.89 2.71
C VAL A 76 -14.66 12.01 2.59
N MET A 77 -15.21 11.93 1.38
CA MET A 77 -16.67 11.99 1.16
C MET A 77 -17.41 10.89 1.94
N TYR A 78 -16.91 9.66 1.91
CA TYR A 78 -17.51 8.54 2.65
C TYR A 78 -17.39 8.72 4.16
N MET A 79 -16.26 9.20 4.67
CA MET A 79 -16.07 9.48 6.09
C MET A 79 -17.02 10.57 6.59
N TYR A 80 -17.18 11.68 5.83
CA TYR A 80 -18.18 12.72 6.17
C TYR A 80 -19.60 12.18 6.11
N TYR A 81 -19.92 11.33 5.13
CA TYR A 81 -21.25 10.73 5.04
C TYR A 81 -21.53 9.77 6.22
N LEU A 82 -20.62 8.85 6.51
CA LEU A 82 -20.83 7.80 7.52
C LEU A 82 -20.70 8.32 8.95
N LEU A 83 -19.70 9.16 9.21
CA LEU A 83 -19.36 9.60 10.56
C LEU A 83 -19.95 10.98 10.87
N GLY A 84 -19.92 11.92 9.91
CA GLY A 84 -20.57 13.22 10.07
C GLY A 84 -22.10 13.10 9.98
N HIS A 85 -22.61 12.82 8.78
CA HIS A 85 -24.03 12.87 8.51
C HIS A 85 -24.82 11.72 9.17
N ARG A 86 -24.37 10.47 9.05
CA ARG A 86 -25.13 9.30 9.53
C ARG A 86 -25.02 9.06 11.04
N LEU A 87 -23.99 9.62 11.69
CA LEU A 87 -23.73 9.41 13.12
C LEU A 87 -23.81 10.71 13.91
N MET A 88 -23.08 11.76 13.53
CA MET A 88 -23.03 13.00 14.30
C MET A 88 -24.28 13.86 14.22
N GLU A 89 -25.05 13.81 13.12
CA GLU A 89 -26.34 14.52 13.02
C GLU A 89 -27.49 13.82 13.75
N LEU A 90 -27.28 12.63 14.31
CA LEU A 90 -28.34 11.94 15.06
C LEU A 90 -28.79 12.78 16.28
N PRO A 91 -30.11 12.87 16.57
CA PRO A 91 -30.64 13.62 17.70
C PRO A 91 -30.51 12.82 19.00
N ILE A 92 -29.28 12.44 19.36
CA ILE A 92 -28.94 11.67 20.58
C ILE A 92 -27.82 12.37 21.37
N PRO A 93 -27.67 12.09 22.68
CA PRO A 93 -26.62 12.69 23.51
C PRO A 93 -25.21 12.42 22.99
N VAL A 94 -24.28 13.36 23.24
CA VAL A 94 -22.88 13.29 22.77
C VAL A 94 -22.17 12.03 23.28
N ASP A 95 -22.38 11.66 24.55
CA ASP A 95 -21.76 10.45 25.12
C ASP A 95 -22.22 9.18 24.40
N ARG A 96 -23.50 9.11 24.00
CA ARG A 96 -24.02 8.00 23.19
C ARG A 96 -23.39 7.98 21.80
N LYS A 97 -23.19 9.14 21.17
CA LYS A 97 -22.47 9.23 19.88
C LYS A 97 -21.03 8.73 20.02
N ALA A 98 -20.33 9.09 21.09
CA ALA A 98 -18.96 8.65 21.33
C ALA A 98 -18.86 7.12 21.49
N VAL A 99 -19.80 6.49 22.20
CA VAL A 99 -19.87 5.02 22.33
C VAL A 99 -20.16 4.36 20.98
N ILE A 100 -21.06 4.92 20.18
CA ILE A 100 -21.35 4.40 18.83
C ILE A 100 -20.12 4.57 17.92
N ALA A 101 -19.46 5.73 17.93
CA ALA A 101 -18.24 5.99 17.16
C ALA A 101 -17.11 5.03 17.54
N GLN A 102 -16.97 4.71 18.84
CA GLN A 102 -16.00 3.75 19.34
C GLN A 102 -16.25 2.34 18.78
N ASN A 103 -17.51 1.97 18.56
CA ASN A 103 -17.92 0.65 18.07
C ASN A 103 -18.33 0.65 16.59
N THR A 104 -18.04 1.74 15.87
CA THR A 104 -18.23 1.85 14.43
C THR A 104 -16.89 1.57 13.75
N TYR A 105 -16.91 0.67 12.77
CA TYR A 105 -15.71 0.28 12.02
C TYR A 105 -15.95 0.50 10.53
N LEU A 106 -14.98 1.14 9.87
CA LEU A 106 -15.00 1.42 8.44
C LEU A 106 -14.00 0.47 7.77
N LEU A 107 -14.53 -0.50 7.02
CA LEU A 107 -13.71 -1.40 6.20
C LEU A 107 -13.44 -0.73 4.85
N THR A 108 -12.17 -0.54 4.52
CA THR A 108 -11.72 -0.07 3.21
C THR A 108 -11.29 -1.27 2.37
N LEU A 109 -11.79 -1.32 1.14
CA LEU A 109 -11.53 -2.38 0.18
C LEU A 109 -11.15 -1.76 -1.17
N ASP A 110 -10.16 -2.37 -1.83
CA ASP A 110 -9.94 -2.12 -3.26
C ASP A 110 -10.90 -3.02 -4.07
N GLY A 111 -11.16 -2.65 -5.33
CA GLY A 111 -12.21 -3.29 -6.15
C GLY A 111 -11.90 -4.70 -6.64
N ASP A 112 -10.65 -5.12 -6.51
CA ASP A 112 -10.04 -6.36 -6.99
C ASP A 112 -9.61 -7.28 -5.84
N ILE A 113 -10.16 -7.05 -4.64
CA ILE A 113 -9.82 -7.81 -3.44
C ILE A 113 -10.79 -8.96 -3.22
N ASP A 114 -10.23 -10.15 -3.14
CA ASP A 114 -10.93 -11.36 -2.73
C ASP A 114 -10.60 -11.66 -1.26
N PHE A 115 -11.61 -11.86 -0.43
CA PHE A 115 -11.45 -12.14 0.99
C PHE A 115 -12.60 -12.98 1.53
N GLN A 116 -12.30 -13.78 2.54
CA GLN A 116 -13.30 -14.60 3.22
C GLN A 116 -13.95 -13.83 4.38
N PRO A 117 -15.25 -14.06 4.69
CA PRO A 117 -15.91 -13.39 5.81
C PRO A 117 -15.16 -13.53 7.15
N HIS A 118 -14.50 -14.68 7.36
CA HIS A 118 -13.69 -14.93 8.55
C HIS A 118 -12.55 -13.91 8.72
N ALA A 119 -11.92 -13.46 7.64
CA ALA A 119 -10.86 -12.47 7.69
C ALA A 119 -11.34 -11.14 8.30
N VAL A 120 -12.56 -10.69 7.94
CA VAL A 120 -13.17 -9.49 8.53
C VAL A 120 -13.49 -9.70 10.01
N HIS A 121 -13.97 -10.89 10.41
CA HIS A 121 -14.22 -11.20 11.81
C HIS A 121 -12.95 -11.10 12.67
N LEU A 122 -11.81 -11.56 12.16
CA LEU A 122 -10.52 -11.44 12.85
C LEU A 122 -10.11 -9.99 13.05
N LEU A 123 -10.26 -9.12 12.04
CA LEU A 123 -10.00 -7.68 12.19
C LEU A 123 -10.92 -7.04 13.24
N VAL A 124 -12.22 -7.37 13.21
CA VAL A 124 -13.18 -6.87 14.20
C VAL A 124 -12.84 -7.36 15.61
N HIS A 125 -12.41 -8.61 15.78
CA HIS A 125 -11.96 -9.14 17.07
C HIS A 125 -10.74 -8.39 17.59
N LEU A 126 -9.75 -8.12 16.73
CA LEU A 126 -8.58 -7.34 17.08
C LEU A 126 -8.96 -5.93 17.53
N MET A 127 -9.84 -5.27 16.78
CA MET A 127 -10.38 -3.95 17.13
C MET A 127 -11.16 -3.97 18.45
N LYS A 128 -11.91 -5.03 18.75
CA LYS A 128 -12.63 -5.14 20.03
C LYS A 128 -11.68 -5.32 21.23
N LYS A 129 -10.56 -6.03 21.04
CA LYS A 129 -9.59 -6.33 22.09
C LYS A 129 -8.88 -5.06 22.62
N ASN A 130 -8.56 -4.13 21.71
CA ASN A 130 -7.82 -2.91 22.07
C ASN A 130 -8.64 -1.65 21.72
N PRO A 131 -9.23 -0.96 22.71
CA PRO A 131 -9.99 0.27 22.47
C PRO A 131 -9.19 1.42 21.84
N ASN A 132 -7.86 1.42 22.00
CA ASN A 132 -6.96 2.41 21.41
C ASN A 132 -6.46 2.01 20.01
N LEU A 133 -6.89 0.87 19.48
CA LEU A 133 -6.57 0.46 18.11
C LEU A 133 -7.38 1.31 17.13
N GLY A 134 -6.67 2.17 16.39
CA GLY A 134 -7.25 3.10 15.42
C GLY A 134 -7.45 2.45 14.05
N ALA A 135 -6.54 1.57 13.65
CA ALA A 135 -6.64 0.81 12.41
C ALA A 135 -6.05 -0.61 12.56
N ALA A 136 -6.63 -1.57 11.85
CA ALA A 136 -6.12 -2.92 11.72
C ALA A 136 -6.11 -3.32 10.25
N CYS A 137 -4.99 -3.86 9.76
CA CYS A 137 -4.91 -4.42 8.41
C CYS A 137 -4.73 -5.93 8.43
N GLY A 138 -5.28 -6.59 7.41
CA GLY A 138 -5.01 -8.01 7.17
C GLY A 138 -3.72 -8.22 6.38
N ARG A 139 -3.38 -9.50 6.21
CA ARG A 139 -2.32 -9.96 5.31
C ARG A 139 -2.82 -9.98 3.88
N ILE A 140 -2.00 -9.47 2.98
CA ILE A 140 -2.32 -9.37 1.56
C ILE A 140 -1.47 -10.35 0.77
N HIS A 141 -2.13 -11.21 0.01
CA HIS A 141 -1.50 -12.18 -0.89
C HIS A 141 -1.65 -11.70 -2.33
N PRO A 142 -0.55 -11.42 -3.03
CA PRO A 142 -0.62 -11.11 -4.45
C PRO A 142 -1.00 -12.38 -5.23
N VAL A 143 -1.98 -12.25 -6.13
CA VAL A 143 -2.40 -13.30 -7.06
C VAL A 143 -2.30 -12.81 -8.50
N GLY A 144 -2.16 -13.74 -9.43
CA GLY A 144 -2.01 -13.46 -10.86
C GLY A 144 -1.09 -14.48 -11.52
N SER A 145 -0.62 -14.14 -12.72
CA SER A 145 0.24 -15.00 -13.53
C SER A 145 1.49 -14.30 -14.05
N GLY A 146 2.57 -15.07 -14.19
CA GLY A 146 3.82 -14.61 -14.82
C GLY A 146 4.93 -14.16 -13.86
N PRO A 147 6.12 -13.86 -14.41
CA PRO A 147 7.33 -13.61 -13.62
C PRO A 147 7.25 -12.34 -12.75
N MET A 148 6.50 -11.33 -13.19
CA MET A 148 6.29 -10.11 -12.40
C MET A 148 5.46 -10.40 -11.13
N VAL A 149 4.55 -11.36 -11.20
CA VAL A 149 3.74 -11.80 -10.05
C VAL A 149 4.61 -12.60 -9.09
N TRP A 150 5.45 -13.52 -9.58
CA TRP A 150 6.40 -14.27 -8.74
C TRP A 150 7.29 -13.34 -7.92
N TYR A 151 7.89 -12.34 -8.57
CA TYR A 151 8.68 -11.32 -7.88
C TYR A 151 7.88 -10.62 -6.76
N GLN A 152 6.63 -10.25 -7.03
CA GLN A 152 5.78 -9.60 -6.04
C GLN A 152 5.32 -10.54 -4.92
N MET A 153 5.11 -11.83 -5.20
CA MET A 153 4.82 -12.85 -4.18
C MET A 153 5.97 -12.93 -3.17
N PHE A 154 7.21 -12.99 -3.66
CA PHE A 154 8.40 -12.99 -2.81
C PHE A 154 8.56 -11.67 -2.05
N GLU A 155 8.43 -10.53 -2.74
CA GLU A 155 8.58 -9.21 -2.12
C GLU A 155 7.56 -8.99 -0.99
N TYR A 156 6.29 -9.33 -1.22
CA TYR A 156 5.23 -9.22 -0.22
C TYR A 156 5.50 -10.17 0.96
N ALA A 157 5.95 -11.40 0.69
CA ALA A 157 6.28 -12.37 1.72
C ALA A 157 7.39 -11.84 2.64
N ILE A 158 8.52 -11.39 2.09
CA ILE A 158 9.61 -10.78 2.87
C ILE A 158 9.12 -9.57 3.67
N GLY A 159 8.33 -8.70 3.03
CA GLY A 159 7.74 -7.52 3.69
C GLY A 159 6.88 -7.90 4.90
N HIS A 160 6.12 -9.00 4.81
CA HIS A 160 5.32 -9.51 5.91
C HIS A 160 6.16 -10.20 6.99
N TRP A 161 7.11 -11.06 6.61
CA TRP A 161 7.94 -11.86 7.50
C TRP A 161 8.87 -11.00 8.35
N LEU A 162 9.54 -10.03 7.74
CA LEU A 162 10.59 -9.27 8.40
C LEU A 162 10.08 -7.90 8.84
N GLN A 163 9.61 -7.08 7.90
CA GLN A 163 9.31 -5.68 8.20
C GLN A 163 8.02 -5.52 9.01
N LYS A 164 6.88 -6.01 8.51
CA LYS A 164 5.57 -5.82 9.17
C LYS A 164 5.50 -6.53 10.52
N ALA A 165 6.07 -7.73 10.62
CA ALA A 165 6.17 -8.46 11.87
C ALA A 165 7.00 -7.67 12.90
N THR A 166 8.17 -7.16 12.50
CA THR A 166 9.02 -6.34 13.38
C THR A 166 8.27 -5.07 13.81
N GLU A 167 7.75 -4.28 12.86
CA GLU A 167 6.98 -3.07 13.15
C GLU A 167 5.83 -3.30 14.13
N HIS A 168 5.09 -4.41 13.97
CA HIS A 168 4.00 -4.78 14.87
C HIS A 168 4.47 -5.14 16.28
N MET A 169 5.60 -5.86 16.39
CA MET A 169 6.17 -6.32 17.65
C MET A 169 6.81 -5.20 18.47
N ILE A 170 7.59 -4.32 17.83
CA ILE A 170 8.33 -3.25 18.54
C ILE A 170 7.56 -1.92 18.64
N GLY A 171 6.38 -1.83 18.01
CA GLY A 171 5.52 -0.67 18.14
C GLY A 171 4.23 -0.75 17.33
N CYS A 172 4.20 -0.02 16.21
CA CYS A 172 3.06 0.03 15.32
C CYS A 172 3.48 -0.22 13.87
N VAL A 173 2.53 -0.71 13.07
CA VAL A 173 2.70 -0.75 11.62
C VAL A 173 2.47 0.64 11.03
N LEU A 174 3.33 1.04 10.10
CA LEU A 174 3.29 2.40 9.53
C LEU A 174 2.24 2.62 8.43
N CYS A 175 1.64 1.55 7.94
CA CYS A 175 0.67 1.63 6.85
C CYS A 175 -0.30 0.44 6.94
N SER A 176 -1.58 0.77 7.01
CA SER A 176 -2.71 -0.13 6.74
C SER A 176 -3.08 0.07 5.27
N PRO A 177 -2.79 -0.90 4.37
CA PRO A 177 -3.04 -0.72 2.95
C PRO A 177 -4.54 -0.59 2.68
N GLY A 178 -4.93 0.31 1.76
CA GLY A 178 -6.34 0.59 1.49
C GLY A 178 -7.15 -0.60 0.94
N CYS A 179 -6.47 -1.66 0.51
CA CYS A 179 -7.08 -2.86 -0.06
C CYS A 179 -7.84 -3.74 0.94
N PHE A 180 -7.39 -3.85 2.20
CA PHE A 180 -8.09 -4.65 3.21
C PHE A 180 -7.74 -4.17 4.62
N SER A 181 -8.36 -3.07 5.04
CA SER A 181 -8.08 -2.43 6.32
C SER A 181 -9.35 -1.93 7.02
N LEU A 182 -9.37 -2.05 8.34
CA LEU A 182 -10.49 -1.68 9.20
C LEU A 182 -10.10 -0.49 10.09
N PHE A 183 -10.82 0.61 9.98
CA PHE A 183 -10.58 1.84 10.74
C PHE A 183 -11.66 2.08 11.80
N ARG A 184 -11.28 2.56 12.99
CA ARG A 184 -12.24 2.92 14.04
C ARG A 184 -12.83 4.31 13.76
N GLY A 185 -14.15 4.41 13.79
CA GLY A 185 -14.89 5.66 13.61
C GLY A 185 -14.42 6.76 14.56
N LYS A 186 -14.29 6.46 15.86
CA LYS A 186 -13.78 7.42 16.85
C LYS A 186 -12.38 7.94 16.52
N ALA A 187 -11.47 7.07 16.06
CA ALA A 187 -10.10 7.45 15.76
C ALA A 187 -10.02 8.35 14.51
N LEU A 188 -10.85 8.06 13.50
CA LEU A 188 -10.99 8.92 12.33
C LEU A 188 -11.58 10.28 12.70
N MET A 189 -12.60 10.32 13.56
CA MET A 189 -13.28 11.56 13.97
C MET A 189 -12.49 12.46 14.91
N ASP A 190 -11.29 12.05 15.30
CA ASP A 190 -10.43 12.86 16.12
C ASP A 190 -10.07 14.17 15.40
N ASP A 191 -10.20 15.30 16.10
CA ASP A 191 -10.18 16.67 15.54
C ASP A 191 -9.01 16.93 14.59
N ASN A 192 -7.83 16.38 14.88
CA ASN A 192 -6.63 16.60 14.05
C ASN A 192 -6.46 15.60 12.92
N VAL A 193 -7.17 14.46 12.92
CA VAL A 193 -7.06 13.43 11.88
C VAL A 193 -7.81 13.90 10.64
N MET A 194 -9.13 14.08 10.75
CA MET A 194 -9.93 14.49 9.58
C MET A 194 -9.63 15.92 9.13
N ALA A 195 -9.36 16.86 10.06
CA ALA A 195 -8.98 18.21 9.67
C ALA A 195 -7.71 18.21 8.80
N LYS A 196 -6.65 17.48 9.20
CA LYS A 196 -5.44 17.35 8.38
C LYS A 196 -5.69 16.55 7.10
N TYR A 197 -6.42 15.43 7.18
CA TYR A 197 -6.65 14.55 6.02
C TYR A 197 -7.37 15.25 4.86
N THR A 198 -8.16 16.28 5.18
CA THR A 198 -8.90 17.12 4.23
C THR A 198 -8.11 18.33 3.70
N THR A 199 -6.86 18.52 4.11
CA THR A 199 -5.99 19.59 3.60
C THR A 199 -5.71 19.38 2.11
N ARG A 200 -5.79 20.46 1.32
CA ARG A 200 -5.52 20.39 -0.12
C ARG A 200 -4.02 20.20 -0.40
N SER A 201 -3.71 19.53 -1.50
CA SER A 201 -2.32 19.34 -1.94
C SER A 201 -1.89 20.55 -2.73
N ASP A 202 -1.34 21.56 -2.07
CA ASP A 202 -0.92 22.80 -2.75
C ASP A 202 0.58 22.81 -3.12
N GLU A 203 1.39 21.93 -2.51
CA GLU A 203 2.83 21.80 -2.73
C GLU A 203 3.22 20.45 -3.32
N ALA A 204 4.38 20.37 -3.99
CA ALA A 204 4.89 19.13 -4.59
C ALA A 204 4.97 17.97 -3.57
N ARG A 205 5.45 18.24 -2.34
CA ARG A 205 5.51 17.26 -1.26
C ARG A 205 4.11 16.75 -0.88
N HIS A 206 3.12 17.63 -0.85
CA HIS A 206 1.75 17.28 -0.52
C HIS A 206 1.13 16.34 -1.55
N TYR A 207 1.42 16.49 -2.84
CA TYR A 207 0.95 15.53 -3.84
C TYR A 207 1.50 14.11 -3.62
N VAL A 208 2.78 14.00 -3.27
CA VAL A 208 3.44 12.72 -2.99
C VAL A 208 2.91 12.11 -1.69
N GLN A 209 2.78 12.92 -0.64
CA GLN A 209 2.39 12.43 0.67
C GLN A 209 0.88 12.18 0.77
N TYR A 210 0.06 13.14 0.34
CA TYR A 210 -1.39 13.16 0.61
C TYR A 210 -2.20 12.44 -0.46
N ASP A 211 -1.82 12.53 -1.75
CA ASP A 211 -2.62 11.97 -2.84
C ASP A 211 -2.07 10.66 -3.42
N GLN A 212 -0.76 10.40 -3.30
CA GLN A 212 -0.14 9.15 -3.78
C GLN A 212 0.05 8.10 -2.68
N GLY A 213 0.13 8.52 -1.42
CA GLY A 213 0.25 7.66 -0.24
C GLY A 213 -0.79 7.96 0.83
N GLU A 214 -2.02 8.21 0.41
CA GLU A 214 -3.13 8.63 1.27
C GLU A 214 -3.39 7.64 2.41
N ASP A 215 -3.28 6.34 2.14
CA ASP A 215 -3.49 5.28 3.14
C ASP A 215 -2.39 5.33 4.22
N ARG A 216 -1.13 5.52 3.80
CA ARG A 216 0.01 5.67 4.72
C ARG A 216 -0.08 6.97 5.51
N TRP A 217 -0.46 8.06 4.86
CA TRP A 217 -0.62 9.35 5.52
C TRP A 217 -1.71 9.32 6.58
N LEU A 218 -2.85 8.68 6.30
CA LEU A 218 -3.90 8.47 7.29
C LEU A 218 -3.37 7.70 8.51
N CYS A 219 -2.58 6.64 8.30
CA CYS A 219 -1.92 5.93 9.40
C CYS A 219 -0.95 6.84 10.17
N THR A 220 -0.12 7.64 9.50
CA THR A 220 0.77 8.61 10.17
C THR A 220 -0.03 9.56 11.07
N LEU A 221 -1.17 10.08 10.60
CA LEU A 221 -2.04 10.95 11.40
C LEU A 221 -2.60 10.24 12.64
N LEU A 222 -3.02 8.97 12.50
CA LEU A 222 -3.48 8.16 13.64
C LEU A 222 -2.35 7.92 14.66
N LEU A 223 -1.15 7.58 14.20
CA LEU A 223 0.02 7.35 15.05
C LEU A 223 0.40 8.62 15.82
N GLN A 224 0.44 9.77 15.15
CA GLN A 224 0.72 11.08 15.76
C GLN A 224 -0.36 11.50 16.78
N ARG A 225 -1.56 10.92 16.70
CA ARG A 225 -2.66 11.17 17.65
C ARG A 225 -2.75 10.18 18.80
N GLY A 226 -1.82 9.23 18.89
CA GLY A 226 -1.74 8.28 20.01
C GLY A 226 -2.44 6.95 19.75
N TYR A 227 -3.04 6.76 18.57
CA TYR A 227 -3.69 5.50 18.22
C TYR A 227 -2.67 4.46 17.80
N ARG A 228 -2.99 3.20 18.10
CA ARG A 228 -2.21 2.06 17.59
C ARG A 228 -2.69 1.71 16.18
N VAL A 229 -1.77 1.19 15.37
CA VAL A 229 -2.06 0.56 14.08
C VAL A 229 -1.46 -0.85 14.12
N GLU A 230 -2.27 -1.88 13.90
CA GLU A 230 -1.86 -3.27 14.02
C GLU A 230 -2.05 -4.05 12.72
N TYR A 231 -1.25 -5.10 12.57
CA TYR A 231 -1.30 -6.06 11.47
C TYR A 231 -1.80 -7.40 12.00
N SER A 232 -2.76 -7.99 11.31
CA SER A 232 -3.30 -9.31 11.63
C SER A 232 -2.80 -10.34 10.63
N ALA A 233 -1.79 -11.10 11.05
CA ALA A 233 -1.19 -12.19 10.29
C ALA A 233 -2.20 -13.32 9.94
N ALA A 234 -3.28 -13.48 10.69
CA ALA A 234 -4.28 -14.53 10.46
C ALA A 234 -5.45 -14.08 9.54
N SER A 235 -5.48 -12.81 9.15
CA SER A 235 -6.58 -12.20 8.40
C SER A 235 -6.17 -12.03 6.94
N ASP A 236 -6.37 -13.08 6.14
CA ASP A 236 -5.91 -13.12 4.75
C ASP A 236 -6.89 -12.49 3.76
N ALA A 237 -6.34 -11.75 2.80
CA ALA A 237 -7.01 -11.24 1.61
C ALA A 237 -6.10 -11.34 0.39
N TYR A 238 -6.67 -11.49 -0.79
CA TYR A 238 -5.98 -11.72 -2.06
C TYR A 238 -6.21 -10.55 -3.01
N THR A 239 -5.15 -10.07 -3.67
CA THR A 239 -5.19 -8.92 -4.58
C THR A 239 -4.58 -9.25 -5.92
N HIS A 240 -5.20 -8.78 -7.00
CA HIS A 240 -4.61 -8.89 -8.32
C HIS A 240 -3.47 -7.87 -8.47
N CYS A 241 -2.24 -8.36 -8.39
CA CYS A 241 -1.07 -7.51 -8.54
C CYS A 241 -0.76 -7.25 -10.03
N PRO A 242 -0.02 -6.17 -10.35
CA PRO A 242 0.41 -5.88 -11.71
C PRO A 242 1.13 -7.06 -12.38
N GLU A 243 0.62 -7.55 -13.51
CA GLU A 243 1.27 -8.61 -14.30
C GLU A 243 2.29 -8.03 -15.30
N GLY A 244 2.08 -6.79 -15.73
CA GLY A 244 2.93 -6.09 -16.70
C GLY A 244 3.89 -5.08 -16.07
N PHE A 245 5.06 -4.87 -16.72
CA PHE A 245 6.08 -3.92 -16.26
C PHE A 245 5.55 -2.49 -16.11
N ASN A 246 4.74 -2.00 -17.05
CA ASN A 246 4.26 -0.62 -17.04
C ASN A 246 3.36 -0.32 -15.83
N GLU A 247 2.51 -1.26 -15.44
CA GLU A 247 1.63 -1.13 -14.28
C GLU A 247 2.43 -1.23 -12.98
N PHE A 248 3.32 -2.22 -12.90
CA PHE A 248 4.25 -2.39 -11.79
C PHE A 248 5.09 -1.13 -11.57
N TYR A 249 5.74 -0.61 -12.61
CA TYR A 249 6.60 0.56 -12.49
C TYR A 249 5.82 1.81 -12.07
N GLN A 250 4.62 2.03 -12.61
CA GLN A 250 3.74 3.14 -12.17
C GLN A 250 3.30 3.01 -10.72
N GLN A 251 3.09 1.79 -10.21
CA GLN A 251 2.83 1.55 -8.81
C GLN A 251 4.04 1.98 -7.95
N ARG A 252 5.26 1.54 -8.31
CA ARG A 252 6.50 1.88 -7.58
C ARG A 252 6.83 3.36 -7.58
N ARG A 253 6.57 4.05 -8.69
CA ARG A 253 6.70 5.52 -8.80
C ARG A 253 5.86 6.28 -7.77
N ARG A 254 4.75 5.70 -7.30
CA ARG A 254 3.91 6.30 -6.25
C ARG A 254 4.32 5.82 -4.86
N TRP A 255 4.59 4.53 -4.69
CA TRP A 255 4.80 3.92 -3.38
C TRP A 255 6.13 4.31 -2.72
N VAL A 256 7.22 4.35 -3.48
CA VAL A 256 8.54 4.64 -2.91
C VAL A 256 8.62 6.09 -2.40
N PRO A 257 8.30 7.12 -3.22
CA PRO A 257 8.37 8.50 -2.74
C PRO A 257 7.37 8.79 -1.61
N SER A 258 6.15 8.24 -1.68
CA SER A 258 5.15 8.45 -0.64
C SER A 258 5.52 7.78 0.69
N THR A 259 6.19 6.64 0.64
CA THR A 259 6.75 5.98 1.82
C THR A 259 7.82 6.84 2.47
N MET A 260 8.78 7.35 1.68
CA MET A 260 9.82 8.24 2.19
C MET A 260 9.23 9.50 2.83
N ALA A 261 8.30 10.17 2.14
CA ALA A 261 7.69 11.41 2.63
C ALA A 261 6.97 11.20 3.98
N ASN A 262 6.21 10.11 4.13
CA ASN A 262 5.47 9.82 5.36
C ASN A 262 6.35 9.39 6.54
N ILE A 263 7.43 8.62 6.29
CA ILE A 263 8.37 8.27 7.35
C ILE A 263 9.15 9.53 7.77
N MET A 264 9.57 10.38 6.83
CA MET A 264 10.22 11.67 7.18
C MET A 264 9.32 12.56 8.03
N ASP A 265 8.01 12.60 7.73
CA ASP A 265 7.03 13.35 8.53
C ASP A 265 6.91 12.80 9.97
N LEU A 266 6.86 11.47 10.12
CA LEU A 266 6.88 10.82 11.44
C LEU A 266 8.18 11.10 12.20
N LEU A 267 9.32 11.02 11.51
CA LEU A 267 10.64 11.25 12.09
C LEU A 267 10.87 12.72 12.46
N ALA A 268 10.31 13.68 11.72
CA ALA A 268 10.38 15.10 12.07
C ALA A 268 9.60 15.39 13.37
N ASP A 269 8.41 14.78 13.52
CA ASP A 269 7.53 14.96 14.68
C ASP A 269 7.74 13.90 15.79
N TYR A 270 8.86 13.19 15.79
CA TYR A 270 9.07 12.01 16.64
C TYR A 270 8.92 12.30 18.14
N LYS A 271 9.46 13.44 18.63
CA LYS A 271 9.40 13.81 20.06
C LYS A 271 7.96 13.96 20.54
N LYS A 272 7.12 14.61 19.73
CA LYS A 272 5.70 14.78 20.01
C LYS A 272 4.97 13.45 19.91
N THR A 273 5.30 12.64 18.91
CA THR A 273 4.69 11.34 18.68
C THR A 273 4.96 10.38 19.83
N ILE A 274 6.19 10.29 20.34
CA ILE A 274 6.55 9.48 21.53
C ILE A 274 5.75 9.95 22.76
N LYS A 275 5.61 11.27 22.96
CA LYS A 275 4.85 11.82 24.09
C LYS A 275 3.36 11.50 24.01
N MET A 276 2.80 11.41 22.79
CA MET A 276 1.37 11.18 22.55
C MET A 276 1.01 9.70 22.41
N ASN A 277 1.92 8.85 21.94
CA ASN A 277 1.67 7.46 21.60
C ASN A 277 2.58 6.52 22.40
N ASN A 278 2.00 5.86 23.41
CA ASN A 278 2.72 4.91 24.26
C ASN A 278 3.24 3.68 23.50
N ASN A 279 2.78 3.42 22.27
CA ASN A 279 3.26 2.32 21.43
C ASN A 279 4.46 2.71 20.56
N ILE A 280 4.89 3.98 20.59
CA ILE A 280 6.04 4.47 19.82
C ILE A 280 7.14 4.84 20.81
N SER A 281 8.19 4.03 20.82
CA SER A 281 9.34 4.18 21.70
C SER A 281 10.53 4.81 20.97
N LEU A 282 11.54 5.27 21.73
CA LEU A 282 12.79 5.76 21.12
C LEU A 282 13.51 4.68 20.29
N PRO A 283 13.62 3.41 20.73
CA PRO A 283 14.14 2.33 19.89
C PRO A 283 13.37 2.14 18.59
N TYR A 284 12.03 2.26 18.62
CA TYR A 284 11.21 2.20 17.41
C TYR A 284 11.55 3.33 16.43
N ILE A 285 11.74 4.55 16.93
CA ILE A 285 12.19 5.67 16.09
C ILE A 285 13.60 5.41 15.55
N GLY A 286 14.51 4.88 16.35
CA GLY A 286 15.85 4.46 15.90
C GLY A 286 15.80 3.44 14.76
N TYR A 287 14.93 2.43 14.88
CA TYR A 287 14.66 1.46 13.81
C TYR A 287 14.17 2.14 12.53
N GLN A 288 13.22 3.09 12.63
CA GLN A 288 12.72 3.82 11.47
C GLN A 288 13.78 4.74 10.83
N ILE A 289 14.68 5.33 11.62
CA ILE A 289 15.84 6.07 11.11
C ILE A 289 16.77 5.14 10.34
N LEU A 290 17.06 3.95 10.88
CA LEU A 290 17.92 2.96 10.22
C LEU A 290 17.32 2.50 8.89
N LEU A 291 16.01 2.19 8.87
CA LEU A 291 15.31 1.82 7.63
C LEU A 291 15.31 2.95 6.59
N MET A 292 15.07 4.19 7.02
CA MET A 292 15.14 5.36 6.14
C MET A 292 16.56 5.54 5.58
N GLY A 293 17.57 5.41 6.43
CA GLY A 293 18.98 5.46 6.03
C GLY A 293 19.30 4.39 4.99
N GLY A 294 18.90 3.14 5.23
CA GLY A 294 19.05 2.04 4.28
C GLY A 294 18.35 2.31 2.94
N THR A 295 17.14 2.87 2.98
CA THR A 295 16.38 3.23 1.77
C THR A 295 17.08 4.31 0.94
N ILE A 296 17.68 5.31 1.58
CA ILE A 296 18.42 6.40 0.91
C ILE A 296 19.75 5.90 0.35
N LEU A 297 20.46 5.05 1.10
CA LEU A 297 21.79 4.55 0.71
C LEU A 297 21.72 3.41 -0.32
N GLY A 298 20.64 2.62 -0.32
CA GLY A 298 20.46 1.43 -1.14
C GLY A 298 20.78 1.63 -2.63
N PRO A 299 20.22 2.66 -3.31
CA PRO A 299 20.54 2.94 -4.72
C PRO A 299 22.04 3.21 -4.95
N GLY A 300 22.71 3.88 -4.02
CA GLY A 300 24.16 4.13 -4.08
C GLY A 300 24.97 2.85 -3.92
N THR A 301 24.57 1.97 -3.01
CA THR A 301 25.20 0.65 -2.83
C THR A 301 25.06 -0.22 -4.08
N ILE A 302 23.85 -0.28 -4.67
CA ILE A 302 23.61 -1.03 -5.91
C ILE A 302 24.45 -0.44 -7.06
N PHE A 303 24.55 0.89 -7.14
CA PHE A 303 25.37 1.56 -8.13
C PHE A 303 26.84 1.14 -8.02
N LEU A 304 27.42 1.15 -6.82
CA LEU A 304 28.81 0.74 -6.60
C LEU A 304 29.03 -0.76 -6.84
N MET A 305 28.06 -1.60 -6.46
CA MET A 305 28.08 -3.04 -6.72
C MET A 305 28.12 -3.34 -8.23
N LEU A 306 27.31 -2.63 -9.03
CA LEU A 306 27.33 -2.73 -10.48
C LEU A 306 28.68 -2.31 -11.08
N VAL A 307 29.30 -1.25 -10.54
CA VAL A 307 30.63 -0.82 -10.97
C VAL A 307 31.66 -1.92 -10.71
N GLY A 308 31.66 -2.53 -9.52
CA GLY A 308 32.55 -3.65 -9.19
C GLY A 308 32.31 -4.87 -10.07
N ALA A 309 31.05 -5.23 -10.32
CA ALA A 309 30.72 -6.37 -11.16
C ALA A 309 31.17 -6.19 -12.62
N PHE A 310 31.06 -4.97 -13.17
CA PHE A 310 31.58 -4.69 -14.50
C PHE A 310 33.10 -4.84 -14.59
N VAL A 311 33.83 -4.44 -13.55
CA VAL A 311 35.29 -4.59 -13.48
C VAL A 311 35.67 -6.06 -13.50
N VAL A 312 34.97 -6.90 -12.73
CA VAL A 312 35.21 -8.35 -12.68
C VAL A 312 34.80 -9.03 -13.99
N ALA A 313 33.60 -8.75 -14.49
CA ALA A 313 33.02 -9.48 -15.62
C ALA A 313 33.59 -9.07 -16.99
N PHE A 314 33.92 -7.78 -17.17
CA PHE A 314 34.40 -7.24 -18.45
C PHE A 314 35.87 -6.83 -18.43
N HIS A 315 36.56 -6.99 -17.30
CA HIS A 315 37.97 -6.60 -17.12
C HIS A 315 38.25 -5.15 -17.51
N ILE A 316 37.30 -4.26 -17.25
CA ILE A 316 37.43 -2.81 -17.49
C ILE A 316 37.86 -2.08 -16.22
N ASP A 317 38.47 -0.91 -16.35
CA ASP A 317 38.89 -0.10 -15.20
C ASP A 317 37.70 0.50 -14.43
N ASN A 318 37.93 0.80 -13.15
CA ASN A 318 36.90 1.34 -12.25
C ASN A 318 36.24 2.62 -12.76
N TRP A 319 37.01 3.50 -13.43
CA TRP A 319 36.51 4.80 -13.85
C TRP A 319 35.66 4.69 -15.11
N THR A 320 36.07 3.85 -16.07
CA THR A 320 35.26 3.50 -17.24
C THR A 320 33.98 2.79 -16.84
N SER A 321 34.06 1.84 -15.90
CA SER A 321 32.89 1.16 -15.34
C SER A 321 31.91 2.14 -14.67
N PHE A 322 32.43 3.09 -13.89
CA PHE A 322 31.64 4.16 -13.29
C PHE A 322 30.92 5.00 -14.36
N GLN A 323 31.61 5.38 -15.43
CA GLN A 323 31.04 6.14 -16.55
C GLN A 323 29.93 5.37 -17.26
N TYR A 324 30.14 4.08 -17.55
CA TYR A 324 29.12 3.22 -18.16
C TYR A 324 27.88 3.06 -17.30
N ASN A 325 28.00 3.12 -15.98
CA ASN A 325 26.86 3.05 -15.09
C ASN A 325 26.16 4.42 -14.91
N ILE A 326 26.90 5.53 -14.78
CA ILE A 326 26.31 6.85 -14.51
C ILE A 326 25.63 7.46 -15.74
N ILE A 327 26.16 7.23 -16.95
CA ILE A 327 25.64 7.85 -18.18
C ILE A 327 24.18 7.44 -18.45
N PRO A 328 23.80 6.13 -18.47
CA PRO A 328 22.41 5.72 -18.64
C PRO A 328 21.47 6.29 -17.58
N ILE A 329 21.92 6.40 -16.33
CA ILE A 329 21.13 6.96 -15.23
C ILE A 329 20.87 8.45 -15.45
N LEU A 330 21.90 9.23 -15.82
CA LEU A 330 21.76 10.66 -16.12
C LEU A 330 20.85 10.90 -17.33
N ILE A 331 20.98 10.07 -18.38
CA ILE A 331 20.09 10.10 -19.55
C ILE A 331 18.65 9.82 -19.10
N PHE A 332 18.43 8.81 -18.25
CA PHE A 332 17.11 8.48 -17.76
C PHE A 332 16.50 9.59 -16.90
N MET A 333 17.31 10.22 -16.04
CA MET A 333 16.89 11.39 -15.27
C MET A 333 16.43 12.51 -16.20
N PHE A 334 17.21 12.82 -17.25
CA PHE A 334 16.84 13.82 -18.24
C PHE A 334 15.50 13.47 -18.94
N ILE A 335 15.32 12.22 -19.34
CA ILE A 335 14.05 11.72 -19.92
C ILE A 335 12.88 11.92 -18.94
N CYS A 336 13.08 11.67 -17.66
CA CYS A 336 12.03 11.85 -16.64
C CYS A 336 11.59 13.31 -16.48
N PHE A 337 12.48 14.27 -16.69
CA PHE A 337 12.15 15.70 -16.61
C PHE A 337 11.49 16.25 -17.88
N VAL A 338 11.86 15.75 -19.06
CA VAL A 338 11.49 16.37 -20.34
C VAL A 338 10.39 15.60 -21.10
N CYS A 339 10.40 14.28 -21.03
CA CYS A 339 9.57 13.44 -21.90
C CYS A 339 8.19 13.15 -21.30
N LYS A 340 7.23 12.78 -22.17
CA LYS A 340 5.88 12.34 -21.76
C LYS A 340 5.93 10.98 -21.04
N PRO A 341 4.93 10.66 -20.18
CA PRO A 341 4.91 9.43 -19.38
C PRO A 341 5.16 8.14 -20.17
N ASN A 342 4.60 8.00 -21.39
CA ASN A 342 4.78 6.79 -22.20
C ASN A 342 6.25 6.56 -22.60
N ILE A 343 6.98 7.62 -22.93
CA ILE A 343 8.42 7.55 -23.28
C ILE A 343 9.23 7.22 -22.03
N GLN A 344 8.89 7.81 -20.89
CA GLN A 344 9.54 7.50 -19.61
C GLN A 344 9.39 6.02 -19.26
N LEU A 345 8.19 5.45 -19.43
CA LEU A 345 7.93 4.02 -19.17
C LEU A 345 8.71 3.12 -20.11
N PHE A 346 8.74 3.44 -21.40
CA PHE A 346 9.53 2.69 -22.37
C PHE A 346 11.03 2.72 -22.04
N ALA A 347 11.58 3.90 -21.74
CA ALA A 347 12.98 4.04 -21.35
C ALA A 347 13.29 3.27 -20.06
N ALA A 348 12.39 3.35 -19.06
CA ALA A 348 12.52 2.59 -17.82
C ALA A 348 12.55 1.08 -18.08
N GLN A 349 11.69 0.58 -18.97
CA GLN A 349 11.63 -0.84 -19.33
C GLN A 349 12.93 -1.30 -19.99
N VAL A 350 13.44 -0.55 -20.95
CA VAL A 350 14.71 -0.86 -21.63
C VAL A 350 15.87 -0.88 -20.63
N ILE A 351 15.96 0.15 -19.79
CA ILE A 351 17.04 0.27 -18.79
C ILE A 351 16.94 -0.86 -17.76
N SER A 352 15.75 -1.16 -17.25
CA SER A 352 15.53 -2.26 -16.31
C SER A 352 15.88 -3.62 -16.93
N ALA A 353 15.58 -3.85 -18.20
CA ALA A 353 15.97 -5.08 -18.89
C ALA A 353 17.50 -5.19 -19.02
N VAL A 354 18.18 -4.10 -19.41
CA VAL A 354 19.65 -4.06 -19.49
C VAL A 354 20.28 -4.33 -18.12
N TYR A 355 19.85 -3.62 -17.08
CA TYR A 355 20.39 -3.86 -15.73
C TYR A 355 20.02 -5.23 -15.18
N GLY A 356 18.87 -5.80 -15.55
CA GLY A 356 18.54 -7.20 -15.23
C GLY A 356 19.57 -8.17 -15.79
N LEU A 357 20.01 -7.98 -17.04
CA LEU A 357 21.07 -8.80 -17.64
C LEU A 357 22.42 -8.57 -16.95
N VAL A 358 22.76 -7.33 -16.61
CA VAL A 358 23.98 -7.02 -15.86
C VAL A 358 23.97 -7.67 -14.48
N MET A 359 22.83 -7.68 -13.80
CA MET A 359 22.67 -8.35 -12.49
C MET A 359 22.91 -9.86 -12.56
N MET A 360 22.63 -10.51 -13.69
CA MET A 360 23.00 -11.91 -13.88
C MET A 360 24.52 -12.09 -13.95
N ALA A 361 25.24 -11.17 -14.60
CA ALA A 361 26.71 -11.18 -14.61
C ALA A 361 27.31 -10.89 -13.22
N VAL A 362 26.68 -9.99 -12.44
CA VAL A 362 27.04 -9.73 -11.04
C VAL A 362 26.96 -11.02 -10.22
N LEU A 363 25.89 -11.80 -10.38
CA LEU A 363 25.70 -13.05 -9.65
C LEU A 363 26.82 -14.07 -10.00
N VAL A 364 27.20 -14.18 -11.27
CA VAL A 364 28.34 -15.02 -11.69
C VAL A 364 29.65 -14.50 -11.07
N GLY A 365 29.87 -13.18 -11.07
CA GLY A 365 31.04 -12.57 -10.44
C GLY A 365 31.14 -12.85 -8.94
N ILE A 366 30.02 -12.81 -8.22
CA ILE A 366 29.96 -13.20 -6.80
C ILE A 366 30.33 -14.68 -6.63
N MET A 367 29.86 -15.57 -7.50
CA MET A 367 30.19 -17.00 -7.42
C MET A 367 31.68 -17.26 -7.65
N LEU A 368 32.29 -16.60 -8.65
CA LEU A 368 33.74 -16.68 -8.90
C LEU A 368 34.54 -16.12 -7.70
N GLN A 369 34.08 -15.01 -7.12
CA GLN A 369 34.72 -14.44 -5.95
C GLN A 369 34.67 -15.40 -4.75
N ILE A 370 33.56 -16.10 -4.54
CA ILE A 370 33.44 -17.11 -3.48
C ILE A 370 34.41 -18.28 -3.70
N GLU A 371 34.67 -18.65 -4.96
CA GLU A 371 35.63 -19.70 -5.32
C GLU A 371 37.08 -19.26 -5.05
N GLU A 372 37.43 -18.01 -5.39
CA GLU A 372 38.77 -17.44 -5.20
C GLU A 372 39.09 -17.11 -3.73
N ASP A 373 38.21 -16.36 -3.06
CA ASP A 373 38.42 -15.90 -1.68
C ASP A 373 38.11 -17.01 -0.64
N GLY A 374 37.37 -18.04 -1.06
CA GLY A 374 36.89 -19.14 -0.24
C GLY A 374 35.58 -18.86 0.50
N PRO A 375 34.91 -19.91 1.01
CA PRO A 375 33.57 -19.80 1.60
C PRO A 375 33.54 -19.07 2.96
N PHE A 376 34.68 -18.97 3.64
CA PHE A 376 34.81 -18.30 4.94
C PHE A 376 35.29 -16.85 4.83
N ALA A 377 35.50 -16.34 3.61
CA ALA A 377 35.79 -14.93 3.41
C ALA A 377 34.60 -14.06 3.86
N PRO A 378 34.82 -12.85 4.37
CA PRO A 378 33.75 -11.98 4.85
C PRO A 378 32.63 -11.72 3.82
N SER A 379 32.98 -11.56 2.53
CA SER A 379 32.04 -11.36 1.42
C SER A 379 31.16 -12.61 1.19
N SER A 380 31.78 -13.78 1.12
CA SER A 380 31.11 -15.08 0.99
C SER A 380 30.19 -15.36 2.16
N LEU A 381 30.67 -15.15 3.39
CA LEU A 381 29.87 -15.31 4.61
C LEU A 381 28.66 -14.37 4.62
N PHE A 382 28.84 -13.11 4.23
CA PHE A 382 27.73 -12.16 4.15
C PHE A 382 26.64 -12.65 3.19
N PHE A 383 27.02 -13.11 1.99
CA PHE A 383 26.08 -13.66 1.02
C PHE A 383 25.31 -14.87 1.58
N PHE A 384 26.02 -15.84 2.16
CA PHE A 384 25.38 -17.04 2.73
C PHE A 384 24.49 -16.72 3.94
N VAL A 385 24.87 -15.77 4.78
CA VAL A 385 24.06 -15.35 5.94
C VAL A 385 22.76 -14.70 5.48
N VAL A 386 22.79 -13.83 4.47
CA VAL A 386 21.58 -13.21 3.92
C VAL A 386 20.68 -14.26 3.27
N ALA A 387 21.23 -15.20 2.50
CA ALA A 387 20.45 -16.29 1.91
C ALA A 387 19.83 -17.20 3.00
N LEU A 388 20.61 -17.52 4.03
CA LEU A 388 20.16 -18.34 5.15
C LEU A 388 19.06 -17.66 5.96
N GLU A 389 19.14 -16.34 6.18
CA GLU A 389 18.10 -15.56 6.85
C GLU A 389 16.75 -15.70 6.12
N MET A 390 16.74 -15.61 4.79
CA MET A 390 15.52 -15.75 3.99
C MET A 390 14.94 -17.17 4.07
N ILE A 391 15.80 -18.19 4.05
CA ILE A 391 15.39 -19.60 4.21
C ILE A 391 14.78 -19.81 5.61
N ILE A 392 15.44 -19.33 6.66
CA ILE A 392 14.94 -19.44 8.04
C ILE A 392 13.59 -18.72 8.17
N ALA A 393 13.49 -17.50 7.64
CA ALA A 393 12.25 -16.73 7.64
C ALA A 393 11.11 -17.51 6.95
N ALA A 394 11.37 -18.09 5.78
CA ALA A 394 10.38 -18.88 5.06
C ALA A 394 9.98 -20.16 5.83
N LEU A 395 10.93 -20.86 6.46
CA LEU A 395 10.64 -22.05 7.28
C LEU A 395 9.79 -21.74 8.52
N LEU A 396 9.93 -20.54 9.10
CA LEU A 396 9.09 -20.06 10.19
C LEU A 396 7.68 -19.67 9.73
N HIS A 397 7.43 -19.60 8.41
CA HIS A 397 6.16 -19.27 7.79
C HIS A 397 5.73 -20.36 6.79
N PRO A 398 5.37 -21.58 7.26
CA PRO A 398 5.19 -22.75 6.39
C PRO A 398 4.09 -22.61 5.34
N GLN A 399 3.08 -21.76 5.59
CA GLN A 399 2.02 -21.46 4.61
C GLN A 399 2.52 -20.67 3.40
N GLU A 400 3.68 -20.00 3.53
CA GLU A 400 4.24 -19.07 2.55
C GLU A 400 5.61 -19.56 2.04
N LEU A 401 6.02 -20.77 2.43
CA LEU A 401 7.26 -21.39 1.98
C LEU A 401 7.35 -21.45 0.44
N ASN A 402 6.21 -21.60 -0.23
CA ASN A 402 6.09 -21.62 -1.69
C ASN A 402 6.42 -20.26 -2.35
N CYS A 403 6.50 -19.17 -1.58
CA CYS A 403 6.94 -17.86 -2.08
C CYS A 403 8.47 -17.78 -2.20
N LEU A 404 9.22 -18.61 -1.47
CA LEU A 404 10.70 -18.62 -1.50
C LEU A 404 11.28 -18.88 -2.91
N PRO A 405 10.84 -19.89 -3.69
CA PRO A 405 11.36 -20.11 -5.04
C PRO A 405 11.00 -19.03 -6.06
N CYS A 406 10.16 -18.06 -5.69
CA CYS A 406 9.79 -16.95 -6.56
C CYS A 406 10.83 -15.80 -6.55
N GLY A 407 11.81 -15.84 -5.64
CA GLY A 407 12.76 -14.77 -5.36
C GLY A 407 14.22 -15.12 -5.55
#